data_AF-A0A4S4KU90-F1
#
_entry.id   AF-A0A4S4KU90-F1
#
_cell.length_a   1.000
_cell.length_b   1.000
_cell.length_c   1.000
_cell.angle_alpha   90.00
_cell.angle_beta   90.00
_cell.angle_gamma   90.00
#
_symmetry.space_group_name_H-M   'P 1'
#
loop_
_entity.id
_entity.type
_entity.pdbx_description
1 polymer ?
#
loop_
_entity_poly.entity_id
_entity_poly.type
_entity_poly.pdbx_seq_one_letter_code
_entity_poly.pdbx_strand_id
1 'polypeptide(L)'
;MPSLVNQGRVQGVEPPIDMDWLYPDPNTNLVISLMVVRAHAGDSRLNHWELFWEVRGEGDKAIRKISLEEARDKDHNRLNHLTYWGPVTKQISSTSRIHRAHKLPVGFISLASRGQLEAIARETQVMSPNHNGRLWNCQDFTTAVLHKAVQCGILKKETVDAALQTAACIQ
;
A
#
# COMPACT_ATOMS: atom_id res chain seq x y z
N MET A 1 -14.88 13.41 2.50
CA MET A 1 -13.61 14.14 2.66
C MET A 1 -13.20 14.68 1.30
N PRO A 2 -12.59 15.88 1.22
CA PRO A 2 -12.10 16.37 -0.06
C PRO A 2 -10.90 15.52 -0.52
N SER A 3 -10.89 15.17 -1.81
CA SER A 3 -9.76 14.53 -2.46
C SER A 3 -8.62 15.53 -2.64
N LEU A 4 -7.39 15.08 -2.41
CA LEU A 4 -6.19 15.83 -2.74
C LEU A 4 -5.95 15.76 -4.25
N VAL A 5 -5.65 16.92 -4.83
CA VAL A 5 -5.21 17.00 -6.22
C VAL A 5 -3.92 16.21 -6.42
N ASN A 6 -3.73 15.65 -7.62
CA ASN A 6 -2.51 14.91 -7.99
C ASN A 6 -2.11 13.83 -6.96
N GLN A 7 -3.09 13.18 -6.31
CA GLN A 7 -2.86 12.16 -5.29
C GLN A 7 -1.99 12.61 -4.11
N GLY A 8 -2.00 13.91 -3.78
CA GLY A 8 -1.20 14.50 -2.72
C GLY A 8 0.27 14.72 -3.08
N ARG A 9 0.67 14.58 -4.35
CA ARG A 9 2.05 14.82 -4.80
C ARG A 9 2.35 16.32 -4.84
N VAL A 10 3.50 16.68 -4.31
CA VAL A 10 4.01 18.05 -4.30
C VAL A 10 4.77 18.30 -5.60
N GLN A 11 4.51 19.44 -6.26
CA GLN A 11 5.20 19.81 -7.49
C GLN A 11 6.70 19.96 -7.24
N GLY A 12 7.52 19.37 -8.12
CA GLY A 12 8.98 19.43 -8.03
C GLY A 12 9.61 18.45 -7.03
N VAL A 13 8.80 17.63 -6.34
CA VAL A 13 9.31 16.52 -5.52
C VAL A 13 9.33 15.25 -6.36
N GLU A 14 10.45 14.53 -6.32
CA GLU A 14 10.64 13.29 -7.08
C GLU A 14 9.99 12.08 -6.38
N PRO A 15 9.51 11.10 -7.14
CA PRO A 15 8.99 9.86 -6.57
C PRO A 15 10.10 9.04 -5.91
N PRO A 16 9.76 8.12 -4.99
CA PRO A 16 10.71 7.14 -4.48
C PRO A 16 11.30 6.30 -5.62
N ILE A 17 12.60 5.98 -5.53
CA ILE A 17 13.29 5.12 -6.50
C ILE A 17 12.53 3.80 -6.69
N ASP A 18 12.11 3.50 -7.90
CA ASP A 18 11.52 2.21 -8.27
C ASP A 18 12.61 1.27 -8.80
N MET A 19 12.71 0.08 -8.22
CA MET A 19 13.68 -0.94 -8.59
C MET A 19 13.11 -2.00 -9.54
N ASP A 20 11.97 -1.76 -10.18
CA ASP A 20 11.36 -2.65 -11.18
C ASP A 20 12.36 -3.07 -12.27
N TRP A 21 13.20 -2.14 -12.75
CA TRP A 21 14.23 -2.43 -13.74
C TRP A 21 15.26 -3.50 -13.29
N LEU A 22 15.47 -3.67 -11.98
CA LEU A 22 16.38 -4.67 -11.41
C LEU A 22 15.63 -5.92 -10.92
N TYR A 23 14.41 -5.74 -10.42
CA TYR A 23 13.56 -6.78 -9.86
C TYR A 23 12.15 -6.70 -10.48
N PRO A 24 12.00 -7.08 -11.75
CA PRO A 24 10.73 -6.93 -12.46
C PRO A 24 9.65 -7.81 -11.86
N ASP A 25 8.39 -7.38 -11.98
CA ASP A 25 7.25 -8.19 -11.55
C ASP A 25 7.14 -9.45 -12.44
N PRO A 26 7.40 -10.65 -11.91
CA PRO A 26 7.52 -11.84 -12.73
C PRO A 26 6.16 -12.27 -13.30
N ASN A 27 6.15 -12.80 -14.53
CA ASN A 27 4.94 -13.33 -15.15
C ASN A 27 4.55 -14.71 -14.58
N THR A 28 4.25 -14.73 -13.29
CA THR A 28 3.72 -15.88 -12.52
C THR A 28 2.60 -15.40 -11.60
N ASN A 29 1.83 -16.34 -11.06
CA ASN A 29 0.89 -16.04 -9.99
C ASN A 29 1.66 -15.78 -8.69
N LEU A 30 1.30 -14.71 -7.99
CA LEU A 30 1.92 -14.32 -6.72
C LEU A 30 0.85 -14.11 -5.65
N VAL A 31 1.25 -14.35 -4.40
CA VAL A 31 0.41 -14.05 -3.24
C VAL A 31 0.45 -12.56 -2.98
N ILE A 32 -0.70 -11.91 -3.05
CA ILE A 32 -0.89 -10.53 -2.60
C ILE A 32 -1.24 -10.55 -1.14
N SER A 33 -0.56 -9.74 -0.34
CA SER A 33 -0.80 -9.63 1.08
C SER A 33 -1.13 -8.19 1.47
N LEU A 34 -2.11 -8.04 2.37
CA LEU A 34 -2.26 -6.86 3.20
C LEU A 34 -1.21 -6.93 4.31
N MET A 35 -0.26 -6.00 4.30
CA MET A 35 0.72 -5.85 5.36
C MET A 35 0.22 -4.88 6.42
N VAL A 36 0.37 -5.26 7.68
CA VAL A 36 0.10 -4.40 8.84
C VAL A 36 1.37 -4.25 9.65
N VAL A 37 1.91 -3.02 9.67
CA VAL A 37 3.04 -2.64 10.53
C VAL A 37 2.48 -1.89 11.73
N ARG A 38 2.74 -2.40 12.93
CA ARG A 38 2.23 -1.81 14.17
C ARG A 38 2.82 -0.43 14.43
N ALA A 39 1.97 0.51 14.85
CA ALA A 39 2.41 1.76 15.41
C ALA A 39 2.78 1.59 16.89
N HIS A 40 3.77 2.35 17.37
CA HIS A 40 4.21 2.29 18.77
C HIS A 40 3.17 2.83 19.77
N ALA A 41 2.14 3.55 19.31
CA ALA A 41 1.20 4.27 20.15
C ALA A 41 -0.03 3.47 20.61
N GLY A 42 -0.11 2.16 20.28
CA GLY A 42 -1.17 1.26 20.76
C GLY A 42 -2.57 1.47 20.17
N ASP A 43 -2.77 2.48 19.32
CA ASP A 43 -4.00 2.68 18.55
C ASP A 43 -3.88 1.98 17.19
N SER A 44 -4.76 0.99 16.94
CA SER A 44 -4.76 0.23 15.70
C SER A 44 -5.04 1.11 14.46
N ARG A 45 -5.67 2.27 14.61
CA ARG A 45 -5.85 3.25 13.52
C ARG A 45 -4.56 3.94 13.11
N LEU A 46 -3.51 3.87 13.93
CA LEU A 46 -2.20 4.40 13.60
C LEU A 46 -1.31 3.36 12.92
N ASN A 47 -1.72 2.09 12.86
CA ASN A 47 -0.98 1.05 12.14
C ASN A 47 -0.85 1.41 10.66
N HIS A 48 0.33 1.13 10.10
CA HIS A 48 0.57 1.35 8.68
C HIS A 48 0.11 0.15 7.88
N TRP A 49 -0.76 0.39 6.90
CA TRP A 49 -1.27 -0.62 5.98
C TRP A 49 -0.73 -0.36 4.57
N GLU A 50 -0.32 -1.43 3.90
CA GLU A 50 0.01 -1.42 2.48
C GLU A 50 -0.26 -2.79 1.84
N LEU A 51 -0.47 -2.81 0.53
CA LEU A 51 -0.50 -4.07 -0.22
C LEU A 51 0.90 -4.36 -0.76
N PHE A 52 1.32 -5.62 -0.72
CA PHE A 52 2.59 -6.01 -1.32
C PHE A 52 2.59 -7.47 -1.80
N TRP A 53 3.55 -7.77 -2.65
CA TRP A 53 3.91 -9.12 -3.06
C TRP A 53 5.42 -9.24 -3.25
N GLU A 54 5.94 -10.45 -3.03
CA GLU A 54 7.37 -10.74 -3.21
C GLU A 54 7.64 -11.01 -4.69
N VAL A 55 8.40 -10.12 -5.34
CA VAL A 55 8.83 -10.28 -6.74
C VAL A 55 10.14 -11.08 -6.84
N ARG A 56 10.89 -11.19 -5.72
CA ARG A 56 12.06 -12.05 -5.58
C ARG A 56 12.20 -12.54 -4.13
N GLY A 57 12.27 -13.86 -3.94
CA GLY A 57 12.32 -14.50 -2.62
C GLY A 57 13.70 -14.98 -2.16
N GLU A 58 14.62 -15.26 -3.08
CA GLU A 58 15.97 -15.78 -2.77
C GLU A 58 17.08 -14.74 -3.00
N GLY A 59 18.05 -14.71 -2.09
CA GLY A 59 19.14 -13.74 -2.07
C GLY A 59 18.63 -12.34 -1.71
N ASP A 60 18.80 -11.39 -2.63
CA ASP A 60 18.27 -10.03 -2.51
C ASP A 60 16.75 -10.03 -2.63
N LYS A 61 16.07 -10.20 -1.48
CA LYS A 61 14.62 -10.17 -1.41
C LYS A 61 14.11 -8.82 -1.92
N ALA A 62 13.13 -8.86 -2.81
CA ALA A 62 12.50 -7.67 -3.35
C ALA A 62 10.98 -7.82 -3.32
N ILE A 63 10.31 -6.74 -2.98
CA ILE A 63 8.85 -6.65 -2.99
C ILE A 63 8.41 -5.54 -3.91
N ARG A 64 7.21 -5.72 -4.45
CA ARG A 64 6.45 -4.65 -5.07
C ARG A 64 5.29 -4.29 -4.17
N LYS A 65 5.07 -3.00 -3.97
CA LYS A 65 4.08 -2.50 -3.01
C LYS A 65 3.21 -1.38 -3.55
N ILE A 66 1.99 -1.33 -3.05
CA ILE A 66 1.04 -0.22 -3.19
C ILE A 66 0.87 0.37 -1.79
N SER A 67 1.46 1.54 -1.56
CA SER A 67 1.48 2.21 -0.26
C SER A 67 1.30 3.70 -0.40
N LEU A 68 0.69 4.32 0.62
CA LEU A 68 0.82 5.76 0.81
C LEU A 68 2.09 6.07 1.59
N GLU A 69 2.71 7.19 1.27
CA GLU A 69 3.90 7.69 1.94
C GLU A 69 3.62 9.05 2.60
N GLU A 70 4.38 9.40 3.63
CA GLU A 70 4.33 10.72 4.24
C GLU A 70 4.76 11.78 3.23
N ALA A 71 3.91 12.78 3.00
CA ALA A 71 4.22 13.85 2.07
C ALA A 71 5.31 14.77 2.62
N ARG A 72 6.21 15.21 1.73
CA ARG A 72 7.29 16.15 2.04
C ARG A 72 7.37 17.24 1.00
N ASP A 73 7.79 18.44 1.42
CA ASP A 73 8.14 19.51 0.50
C ASP A 73 9.55 19.32 -0.09
N LYS A 74 9.97 20.25 -0.96
CA LYS A 74 11.29 20.28 -1.59
C LYS A 74 12.46 20.41 -0.61
N ASP A 75 12.18 20.91 0.59
CA ASP A 75 13.16 21.11 1.67
C ASP A 75 13.11 19.94 2.67
N HIS A 76 12.42 18.85 2.29
CA HIS A 76 12.19 17.62 3.06
C HIS A 76 11.39 17.79 4.37
N ASN A 77 10.70 18.92 4.56
CA ASN A 77 9.80 19.10 5.69
C ASN A 77 8.54 18.27 5.52
N ARG A 78 8.05 17.70 6.62
CA ARG A 78 6.81 16.91 6.65
C ARG A 78 5.62 17.79 6.38
N LEU A 79 4.73 17.33 5.50
CA LEU A 79 3.43 17.93 5.25
C LEU A 79 2.33 17.14 5.98
N ASN A 80 1.21 17.81 6.24
CA ASN A 80 0.08 17.22 6.94
C ASN A 80 -0.86 16.48 5.98
N HIS A 81 -0.32 15.56 5.18
CA HIS A 81 -1.07 14.64 4.32
C HIS A 81 -0.20 13.48 3.86
N LEU A 82 -0.84 12.49 3.22
CA LEU A 82 -0.18 11.35 2.61
C LEU A 82 -0.20 11.48 1.08
N THR A 83 0.77 10.84 0.43
CA THR A 83 0.93 10.86 -1.03
C THR A 83 0.92 9.43 -1.58
N TYR A 84 0.23 9.23 -2.71
CA TYR A 84 0.41 8.04 -3.53
C TYR A 84 1.29 8.34 -4.74
N TRP A 85 2.48 7.75 -4.81
CA TRP A 85 3.42 7.93 -5.93
C TRP A 85 3.19 6.93 -7.08
N GLY A 86 2.41 5.89 -6.83
CA GLY A 86 2.31 4.72 -7.69
C GLY A 86 2.82 3.47 -6.99
N PRO A 87 2.70 2.30 -7.64
CA PRO A 87 3.34 1.08 -7.18
C PRO A 87 4.86 1.23 -7.27
N VAL A 88 5.58 0.67 -6.29
CA VAL A 88 7.04 0.77 -6.24
C VAL A 88 7.63 -0.58 -5.87
N THR A 89 8.69 -0.97 -6.57
CA THR A 89 9.51 -2.13 -6.23
C THR A 89 10.68 -1.70 -5.35
N LYS A 90 10.91 -2.41 -4.24
CA LYS A 90 11.96 -2.15 -3.25
C LYS A 90 12.68 -3.44 -2.88
N GLN A 91 14.00 -3.37 -2.77
CA GLN A 91 14.79 -4.38 -2.08
C GLN A 91 14.52 -4.31 -0.56
N ILE A 92 14.44 -5.47 0.08
CA ILE A 92 14.22 -5.61 1.51
C ILE A 92 15.58 -5.76 2.20
N SER A 93 15.93 -4.82 3.07
CA SER A 93 17.06 -4.98 3.98
C SER A 93 16.74 -5.95 5.13
N SER A 94 17.78 -6.48 5.78
CA SER A 94 17.64 -7.30 6.99
C SER A 94 16.98 -6.55 8.16
N THR A 95 17.07 -5.23 8.18
CA THR A 95 16.49 -4.36 9.22
C THR A 95 15.06 -3.89 8.91
N SER A 96 14.52 -4.26 7.75
CA SER A 96 13.21 -3.79 7.30
C SER A 96 12.08 -4.23 8.24
N ARG A 97 11.12 -3.32 8.44
CA ARG A 97 9.93 -3.56 9.27
C ARG A 97 9.04 -4.69 8.73
N ILE A 98 9.14 -5.01 7.45
CA ILE A 98 8.40 -6.10 6.81
C ILE A 98 8.63 -7.47 7.47
N HIS A 99 9.81 -7.68 8.06
CA HIS A 99 10.13 -8.94 8.76
C HIS A 99 9.37 -9.12 10.06
N ARG A 100 8.85 -8.02 10.65
CA ARG A 100 8.05 -8.03 11.88
C ARG A 100 6.58 -7.67 11.63
N ALA A 101 6.21 -7.44 10.37
CA ALA A 101 4.87 -7.05 10.01
C ALA A 101 3.95 -8.27 9.96
N HIS A 102 2.66 -8.06 10.25
CA HIS A 102 1.65 -9.06 9.97
C HIS A 102 1.38 -9.07 8.47
N LYS A 103 1.41 -10.26 7.87
CA LYS A 103 1.17 -10.45 6.43
C LYS A 103 -0.11 -11.26 6.29
N LEU A 104 -1.16 -10.64 5.78
CA LEU A 104 -2.48 -11.26 5.63
C LEU A 104 -2.74 -11.49 4.13
N PRO A 105 -2.68 -12.73 3.63
CA PRO A 105 -2.94 -13.01 2.23
C PRO A 105 -4.36 -12.59 1.83
N VAL A 106 -4.48 -11.83 0.74
CA VAL A 106 -5.76 -11.38 0.19
C VAL A 106 -6.08 -12.02 -1.18
N GLY A 107 -5.09 -12.64 -1.82
CA GLY A 107 -5.30 -13.38 -3.06
C GLY A 107 -4.02 -14.01 -3.63
N PHE A 108 -4.21 -14.89 -4.61
CA PHE A 108 -3.15 -15.47 -5.43
C PHE A 108 -3.51 -15.21 -6.89
N ILE A 109 -2.85 -14.24 -7.51
CA ILE A 109 -3.31 -13.66 -8.78
C ILE A 109 -2.19 -13.51 -9.80
N SER A 110 -2.55 -13.45 -11.08
CA SER A 110 -1.64 -13.31 -12.23
C SER A 110 -1.03 -11.91 -12.35
N LEU A 111 0.01 -11.76 -13.18
CA LEU A 111 0.60 -10.46 -13.51
C LEU A 111 -0.43 -9.48 -14.08
N ALA A 112 -1.31 -9.94 -14.98
CA ALA A 112 -2.38 -9.11 -15.55
C ALA A 112 -3.32 -8.58 -14.46
N SER A 113 -3.71 -9.45 -13.52
CA SER A 113 -4.54 -9.07 -12.37
C SER A 113 -3.84 -8.11 -11.42
N ARG A 114 -2.52 -8.23 -11.23
CA ARG A 114 -1.72 -7.26 -10.46
C ARG A 114 -1.66 -5.90 -11.13
N GLY A 115 -1.48 -5.86 -12.46
CA GLY A 115 -1.56 -4.63 -13.24
C GLY A 115 -2.93 -3.93 -13.10
N GLN A 116 -4.02 -4.69 -13.08
CA GLN A 116 -5.35 -4.15 -12.79
C GLN A 116 -5.49 -3.63 -11.36
N LEU A 117 -4.91 -4.32 -10.37
CA LEU A 117 -4.89 -3.85 -8.97
C LEU A 117 -4.12 -2.52 -8.83
N GLU A 118 -3.01 -2.36 -9.55
CA GLU A 118 -2.26 -1.09 -9.61
C GLU A 118 -3.03 0.02 -10.32
N ALA A 119 -3.79 -0.31 -11.38
CA ALA A 119 -4.67 0.64 -12.04
C ALA A 119 -5.76 1.15 -11.08
N ILE A 120 -6.39 0.25 -10.32
CA ILE A 120 -7.35 0.60 -9.27
C ILE A 120 -6.72 1.53 -8.23
N ALA A 121 -5.52 1.24 -7.77
CA ALA A 121 -4.82 2.11 -6.82
C ALA A 121 -4.52 3.50 -7.40
N ARG A 122 -4.19 3.58 -8.69
CA ARG A 122 -4.01 4.85 -9.42
C ARG A 122 -5.30 5.64 -9.58
N GLU A 123 -6.44 4.99 -9.63
CA GLU A 123 -7.76 5.65 -9.72
C GLU A 123 -8.35 5.98 -8.34
N THR A 124 -7.84 5.35 -7.28
CA THR A 124 -8.30 5.57 -5.91
C THR A 124 -7.84 6.93 -5.42
N GLN A 125 -8.81 7.73 -4.95
CA GLN A 125 -8.55 9.07 -4.45
C GLN A 125 -7.78 9.05 -3.13
N VAL A 126 -6.77 9.90 -3.03
CA VAL A 126 -6.11 10.23 -1.77
C VAL A 126 -6.85 11.40 -1.15
N MET A 127 -7.25 11.29 0.12
CA MET A 127 -8.05 12.33 0.79
C MET A 127 -7.22 13.16 1.76
N SER A 128 -7.68 14.37 2.06
CA SER A 128 -7.11 15.17 3.16
C SER A 128 -7.25 14.40 4.49
N PRO A 129 -6.21 14.33 5.33
CA PRO A 129 -6.21 13.43 6.49
C PRO A 129 -7.18 13.86 7.58
N ASN A 130 -7.47 15.15 7.73
CA ASN A 130 -8.37 15.65 8.78
C ASN A 130 -9.46 16.51 8.17
N HIS A 131 -10.67 15.96 8.08
CA HIS A 131 -11.84 16.72 7.65
C HIS A 131 -13.04 16.40 8.55
N ASN A 132 -13.63 17.43 9.14
CA ASN A 132 -14.76 17.33 10.08
C ASN A 132 -14.53 16.33 11.22
N GLY A 133 -13.33 16.32 11.81
CA GLY A 133 -12.97 15.44 12.92
C GLY A 133 -12.78 13.97 12.57
N ARG A 134 -12.88 13.59 11.29
CA ARG A 134 -12.59 12.23 10.82
C ARG A 134 -11.17 12.18 10.26
N LEU A 135 -10.42 11.14 10.66
CA LEU A 135 -9.10 10.82 10.13
C LEU A 135 -9.23 9.94 8.88
N TRP A 136 -8.49 10.29 7.82
CA TRP A 136 -8.28 9.43 6.66
C TRP A 136 -6.79 9.14 6.52
N ASN A 137 -6.45 7.86 6.32
CA ASN A 137 -5.07 7.41 6.29
C ASN A 137 -4.84 6.25 5.30
N CYS A 138 -3.67 5.62 5.38
CA CYS A 138 -3.30 4.48 4.51
C CYS A 138 -4.23 3.26 4.65
N GLN A 139 -4.91 3.09 5.80
CA GLN A 139 -5.88 2.01 5.99
C GLN A 139 -7.14 2.26 5.16
N ASP A 140 -7.67 3.48 5.17
CA ASP A 140 -8.84 3.86 4.38
C ASP A 140 -8.55 3.74 2.87
N PHE A 141 -7.37 4.17 2.43
CA PHE A 141 -6.90 3.99 1.05
C PHE A 141 -6.82 2.52 0.66
N THR A 142 -6.12 1.71 1.45
CA THR A 142 -5.91 0.29 1.17
C THR A 142 -7.24 -0.47 1.14
N THR A 143 -8.16 -0.13 2.06
CA THR A 143 -9.52 -0.69 2.09
C THR A 143 -10.30 -0.34 0.82
N ALA A 144 -10.23 0.91 0.36
CA ALA A 144 -10.89 1.33 -0.88
C ALA A 144 -10.36 0.58 -2.11
N VAL A 145 -9.04 0.41 -2.21
CA VAL A 145 -8.39 -0.37 -3.28
C VAL A 145 -8.88 -1.82 -3.25
N LEU A 146 -8.86 -2.47 -2.09
CA LEU A 146 -9.28 -3.87 -1.94
C LEU A 146 -10.76 -4.07 -2.27
N HIS A 147 -11.65 -3.20 -1.78
CA HIS A 147 -13.08 -3.27 -2.12
C HIS A 147 -13.32 -3.10 -3.62
N LYS A 148 -12.61 -2.18 -4.28
CA LYS A 148 -12.72 -2.00 -5.72
C LYS A 148 -12.17 -3.21 -6.49
N ALA A 149 -11.09 -3.83 -6.01
CA ALA A 149 -10.55 -5.06 -6.59
C ALA A 149 -11.53 -6.23 -6.49
N VAL A 150 -12.29 -6.34 -5.39
CA VAL A 150 -13.40 -7.31 -5.25
C VAL A 150 -14.50 -7.04 -6.25
N GLN A 151 -14.93 -5.77 -6.40
CA GLN A 151 -15.97 -5.39 -7.37
C GLN A 151 -15.57 -5.72 -8.81
N CYS A 152 -14.29 -5.61 -9.14
CA CYS A 152 -13.74 -5.96 -10.46
C CYS A 152 -13.46 -7.46 -10.64
N GLY A 153 -13.74 -8.30 -9.64
CA GLY A 153 -13.51 -9.75 -9.70
C GLY A 153 -12.03 -10.17 -9.63
N ILE A 154 -11.14 -9.26 -9.22
CA ILE A 154 -9.69 -9.53 -9.10
C ILE A 154 -9.40 -10.33 -7.84
N LEU A 155 -10.08 -9.99 -6.74
CA LEU A 155 -9.95 -10.63 -5.44
C LEU A 155 -11.30 -11.18 -4.98
N LYS A 156 -11.26 -12.21 -4.13
CA LYS A 156 -12.47 -12.78 -3.54
C LYS A 156 -12.90 -11.95 -2.34
N LYS A 157 -14.20 -11.66 -2.25
CA LYS A 157 -14.79 -10.86 -1.17
C LYS A 157 -14.49 -11.46 0.20
N GLU A 158 -14.65 -12.77 0.33
CA GLU A 158 -14.52 -13.47 1.61
C GLU A 158 -13.10 -13.38 2.15
N THR A 159 -12.10 -13.52 1.27
CA THR A 159 -10.68 -13.42 1.64
C THR A 159 -10.30 -11.99 2.04
N VAL A 160 -10.79 -11.00 1.30
CA VAL A 160 -10.55 -9.59 1.59
C VAL A 160 -11.20 -9.17 2.91
N ASP A 161 -12.46 -9.51 3.13
CA ASP A 161 -13.19 -9.16 4.35
C ASP A 161 -12.52 -9.78 5.59
N ALA A 162 -12.13 -11.06 5.51
CA ALA A 162 -11.43 -11.73 6.60
C ALA A 162 -10.08 -11.07 6.92
N ALA A 163 -9.31 -10.69 5.89
CA ALA A 163 -8.04 -9.99 6.07
C ALA A 163 -8.24 -8.60 6.69
N LEU A 164 -9.22 -7.82 6.23
CA LEU A 164 -9.54 -6.49 6.78
C LEU A 164 -10.00 -6.57 8.24
N GLN A 165 -10.86 -7.54 8.56
CA GLN A 165 -11.31 -7.78 9.94
C GLN A 165 -10.14 -8.15 10.85
N THR A 166 -9.28 -9.07 10.40
CA THR A 166 -8.08 -9.47 11.14
C THR A 166 -7.13 -8.28 11.33
N ALA A 167 -6.89 -7.50 10.28
CA ALA A 167 -6.01 -6.33 10.31
C ALA A 167 -6.47 -5.27 11.32
N ALA A 168 -7.78 -5.03 11.42
CA ALA A 168 -8.37 -4.07 12.35
C ALA A 168 -8.21 -4.49 13.83
N CYS A 169 -8.04 -5.78 14.10
CA CYS A 169 -7.84 -6.33 15.45
C CYS A 169 -6.38 -6.37 15.92
N ILE A 170 -5.42 -6.01 15.06
CA ILE A 170 -4.00 -6.01 15.43
C ILE A 170 -3.69 -4.78 16.30
N GLN A 171 -3.34 -5.02 17.56
CA GLN A 171 -2.87 -4.02 18.54
C GLN A 171 -1.35 -3.93 18.57
#